data_AF-A0A812K7L0-F1
#
_entry.id   AF-A0A812K7L0-F1
#
_cell.length_a   1.000
_cell.length_b   1.000
_cell.length_c   1.000
_cell.angle_alpha   90.00
_cell.angle_beta   90.00
_cell.angle_gamma   90.00
#
_symmetry.space_group_name_H-M   'P 1'
#
loop_
_entity.id
_entity.type
_entity.pdbx_description
1 polymer ?
#
loop_
_entity_poly.entity_id
_entity_poly.type
_entity_poly.pdbx_seq_one_letter_code
_entity_poly.pdbx_strand_id
1 'polypeptide(L)'
;LVAGLLHRLEAADCAPPEGERNTVHKVSLVRNFKGRLGRYRAAVESAQRSHQQKKQQRGSRRTSELDEAEKGKILQELEEVKVEELEVIGAFVTFTHVKHKEFISQEYRFSRIMVLGRWLQGDDQRFEGDAIRASDAPLPADIFWENIDCPQNKRRFKRVVIAGAFLVLVLVMILCLSLAKWGREEAQAQGSGVCPAAADATESQKLYCSCTAIGIQSVLRDIPAGTRQECSSWLETYAYSQAMMMLAVAFSSVINIAAGVLISMIAHFAQPPNFTVLESRIMQMTFVVKVLTLGVVVTLVNADFQFYIGSLKGFLGLLGAGQFKDIDKAWNAAVGVEILTLIVFSIMNEIIAIAFVLLFKIKCYCLAGRKVDWRSMKELFTPPQFELANYHADQLSLVFACLLFSSCLPAVLIVLAVRLFSMYWIHKFEFLRGCSVPPRHKQELALGMARWVQMAVFCHCAVAVWVYGSEVLLVQDESKFEAGAATDYATQLGSLLGAEAAAVVEKALTPAATPNALVFCFLVTFWLLKLVYWVLGQSAVNNLLALFAWVLPCQGCFRRSRNAVFDEAFTEAPMREMIRRRINHSYNVWDADGFEFLTPDAGAGTE
;
A
#
# COMPACT_ATOMS: atom_id res chain seq x y z
N LEU A 1 33.48 15.04 -17.79
CA LEU A 1 32.02 14.75 -17.75
C LEU A 1 31.20 15.68 -18.65
N VAL A 2 31.23 17.01 -18.47
CA VAL A 2 30.42 17.98 -19.26
C VAL A 2 30.76 17.99 -20.76
N ALA A 3 32.04 17.98 -21.14
CA ALA A 3 32.46 17.97 -22.56
C ALA A 3 32.06 16.68 -23.31
N GLY A 4 32.17 15.52 -22.67
CA GLY A 4 31.69 14.24 -23.22
C GLY A 4 30.17 14.07 -23.18
N LEU A 5 29.46 14.93 -22.44
CA LEU A 5 28.01 15.01 -22.44
C LEU A 5 27.51 15.75 -23.68
N LEU A 6 28.15 16.88 -24.00
CA LEU A 6 27.83 17.72 -25.15
C LEU A 6 27.96 16.95 -26.47
N HIS A 7 29.07 16.24 -26.67
CA HIS A 7 29.29 15.41 -27.86
C HIS A 7 28.23 14.30 -28.02
N ARG A 8 27.69 13.75 -26.91
CA ARG A 8 26.64 12.73 -26.94
C ARG A 8 25.24 13.33 -27.13
N LEU A 9 25.00 14.53 -26.61
CA LEU A 9 23.77 15.29 -26.88
C LEU A 9 23.70 15.71 -28.35
N GLU A 10 24.83 16.07 -28.96
CA GLU A 10 24.97 16.34 -30.40
C GLU A 10 24.73 15.07 -31.23
N ALA A 11 25.31 13.93 -30.85
CA ALA A 11 25.08 12.65 -31.54
C ALA A 11 23.62 12.12 -31.42
N ALA A 12 22.87 12.57 -30.41
CA ALA A 12 21.47 12.21 -30.18
C ALA A 12 20.46 13.23 -30.73
N ASP A 13 20.91 14.20 -31.53
CA ASP A 13 20.08 15.27 -32.12
C ASP A 13 19.34 16.12 -31.06
N CYS A 14 19.95 16.24 -29.88
CA CYS A 14 19.43 16.97 -28.71
C CYS A 14 20.31 18.18 -28.34
N ALA A 15 21.18 18.62 -29.25
CA ALA A 15 22.06 19.75 -29.05
C ALA A 15 21.25 21.05 -28.85
N PRO A 16 21.64 21.92 -27.90
CA PRO A 16 21.07 23.26 -27.81
C PRO A 16 21.39 24.05 -29.09
N PRO A 17 20.50 24.97 -29.52
CA PRO A 17 20.78 25.87 -30.64
C PRO A 17 22.06 26.69 -30.37
N GLU A 18 22.80 27.00 -31.44
CA GLU A 18 24.09 27.71 -31.38
C GLU A 18 23.94 29.06 -30.66
N GLY A 19 24.31 29.10 -29.38
CA GLY A 19 24.18 30.28 -28.51
C GLY A 19 24.03 29.93 -27.02
N GLU A 20 23.42 28.79 -26.69
CA GLU A 20 23.19 28.32 -25.31
C GLU A 20 24.07 27.12 -24.94
N ARG A 21 25.40 27.28 -24.95
CA ARG A 21 26.33 26.19 -24.62
C ARG A 21 26.32 25.73 -23.15
N ASN A 22 25.65 26.46 -22.27
CA ASN A 22 25.49 26.03 -20.87
C ASN A 22 24.31 25.06 -20.75
N THR A 23 24.60 23.76 -20.86
CA THR A 23 23.61 22.68 -20.65
C THR A 23 23.17 22.57 -19.19
N VAL A 24 24.03 22.98 -18.25
CA VAL A 24 23.76 22.99 -16.80
C VAL A 24 23.55 24.44 -16.35
N HIS A 25 22.39 24.70 -15.75
CA HIS A 25 22.00 26.01 -15.24
C HIS A 25 22.50 26.25 -13.81
N LYS A 26 22.34 25.26 -12.92
CA LYS A 26 22.72 25.39 -11.50
C LYS A 26 23.09 24.04 -10.90
N VAL A 27 24.07 24.05 -9.98
CA VAL A 27 24.42 22.88 -9.16
C VAL A 27 24.34 23.27 -7.68
N SER A 28 23.61 22.49 -6.90
CA SER A 28 23.52 22.64 -5.43
C SER A 28 24.13 21.41 -4.77
N LEU A 29 25.22 21.60 -4.03
CA LEU A 29 25.95 20.50 -3.39
C LEU A 29 25.29 20.07 -2.09
N VAL A 30 25.34 18.77 -1.80
CA VAL A 30 24.90 18.16 -0.54
C VAL A 30 26.14 17.70 0.22
N ARG A 31 26.30 18.20 1.45
CA ARG A 31 27.47 17.98 2.30
C ARG A 31 27.21 16.92 3.37
N ASN A 32 28.27 16.24 3.81
CA ASN A 32 28.21 15.14 4.77
C ASN A 32 28.28 15.65 6.23
N PHE A 33 27.15 15.68 6.94
CA PHE A 33 27.11 15.96 8.38
C PHE A 33 27.15 14.68 9.23
N LYS A 34 27.65 13.57 8.67
CA LYS A 34 27.78 12.26 9.35
C LYS A 34 26.45 11.74 9.94
N GLY A 35 25.31 12.12 9.37
CA GLY A 35 23.97 11.76 9.84
C GLY A 35 23.50 12.55 11.07
N ARG A 36 24.13 13.68 11.38
CA ARG A 36 23.79 14.56 12.52
C ARG A 36 22.92 15.76 12.11
N LEU A 37 22.66 15.96 10.82
CA LEU A 37 21.93 17.13 10.33
C LEU A 37 20.55 17.32 11.00
N GLY A 38 19.81 16.23 11.20
CA GLY A 38 18.54 16.27 11.94
C GLY A 38 18.67 16.73 13.40
N ARG A 39 19.77 16.37 14.09
CA ARG A 39 20.02 16.83 15.46
C ARG A 39 20.34 18.32 15.50
N TYR A 40 21.16 18.80 14.57
CA TYR A 40 21.48 20.23 14.47
C TYR A 40 20.22 21.06 14.20
N ARG A 41 19.37 20.63 13.25
CA ARG A 41 18.10 21.30 12.98
C ARG A 41 17.19 21.34 14.21
N ALA A 42 17.00 20.19 14.88
CA ALA A 42 16.16 20.11 16.07
C ALA A 42 16.67 21.01 17.21
N ALA A 43 17.99 21.07 17.41
CA ALA A 43 18.61 21.97 18.39
C ALA A 43 18.31 23.44 18.05
N VAL A 44 18.51 23.86 16.80
CA VAL A 44 18.24 25.24 16.34
C VAL A 44 16.76 25.61 16.49
N GLU A 45 15.83 24.75 16.03
CA GLU A 45 14.39 25.00 16.15
C GLU A 45 13.96 25.08 17.63
N SER A 46 14.51 24.21 18.48
CA SER A 46 14.22 24.24 19.92
C SER A 46 14.74 25.52 20.59
N ALA A 47 15.93 25.99 20.21
CA ALA A 47 16.51 27.23 20.74
C ALA A 47 15.69 28.45 20.32
N GLN A 48 15.21 28.49 19.07
CA GLN A 48 14.31 29.54 18.59
C GLN A 48 12.99 29.57 19.38
N ARG A 49 12.40 28.39 19.68
CA ARG A 49 11.19 28.27 20.51
C ARG A 49 11.43 28.73 21.93
N SER A 50 12.53 28.29 22.56
CA SER A 50 12.92 28.73 23.92
C SER A 50 13.12 30.25 23.98
N HIS A 51 13.75 30.86 22.97
CA HIS A 51 13.96 32.30 22.94
C HIS A 51 12.64 33.09 22.79
N GLN A 52 11.69 32.57 22.00
CA GLN A 52 10.36 33.16 21.85
C GLN A 52 9.48 32.99 23.10
N GLN A 53 9.54 31.84 23.77
CA GLN A 53 8.86 31.61 25.04
C GLN A 53 9.42 32.49 26.17
N LYS A 54 10.76 32.63 26.26
CA LYS A 54 11.42 33.55 27.21
C LYS A 54 11.03 35.02 26.98
N LYS A 55 10.69 35.41 25.74
CA LYS A 55 10.13 36.75 25.43
C LYS A 55 8.65 36.89 25.83
N GLN A 56 7.87 35.82 25.87
CA GLN A 56 6.43 35.84 26.14
C GLN A 56 6.05 35.53 27.61
N GLN A 57 6.87 34.82 28.37
CA GLN A 57 6.62 34.53 29.78
C GLN A 57 7.80 34.97 30.66
N ARG A 58 7.58 36.02 31.47
CA ARG A 58 8.51 36.47 32.52
C ARG A 58 8.54 35.56 33.75
N GLY A 59 7.81 34.44 33.77
CA GLY A 59 7.70 33.60 34.96
C GLY A 59 7.10 32.23 34.69
N SER A 60 7.91 31.28 34.23
CA SER A 60 7.75 29.86 34.55
C SER A 60 9.03 29.13 34.17
N ARG A 61 9.91 28.94 35.14
CA ARG A 61 11.23 28.32 34.96
C ARG A 61 11.23 27.00 35.72
N ARG A 62 10.87 25.92 35.02
CA ARG A 62 11.10 24.54 35.47
C ARG A 62 10.99 23.59 34.27
N THR A 63 11.94 23.69 33.35
CA THR A 63 12.21 22.65 32.37
C THR A 63 13.69 22.31 32.44
N SER A 64 13.96 21.04 32.79
CA SER A 64 15.19 20.25 32.69
C SER A 64 16.46 21.04 32.30
N GLU A 65 17.28 21.39 33.29
CA GLU A 65 18.61 21.99 33.08
C GLU A 65 19.56 21.08 32.29
N LEU A 66 19.33 19.77 32.34
CA LEU A 66 20.08 18.76 31.59
C LEU A 66 19.88 18.89 30.07
N ASP A 67 18.65 19.18 29.62
CA ASP A 67 18.35 19.31 28.18
C ASP A 67 18.86 20.64 27.58
N GLU A 68 18.89 21.75 28.33
CA GLU A 68 19.47 23.01 27.83
C GLU A 68 21.00 22.93 27.73
N ALA A 69 21.66 22.21 28.63
CA ALA A 69 23.11 22.00 28.58
C ALA A 69 23.53 21.16 27.36
N GLU A 70 22.80 20.08 27.05
CA GLU A 70 23.06 19.28 25.86
C GLU A 70 22.80 20.06 24.56
N LYS A 71 21.73 20.86 24.52
CA LYS A 71 21.42 21.76 23.38
C LYS A 71 22.52 22.79 23.15
N GLY A 72 23.02 23.41 24.21
CA GLY A 72 24.10 24.40 24.14
C GLY A 72 25.36 23.80 23.50
N LYS A 73 25.71 22.57 23.88
CA LYS A 73 26.84 21.83 23.28
C LYS A 73 26.65 21.58 21.79
N ILE A 74 25.45 21.17 21.37
CA ILE A 74 25.15 20.90 19.95
C ILE A 74 25.22 22.18 19.10
N LEU A 75 24.76 23.32 19.63
CA LEU A 75 24.84 24.60 18.92
C LEU A 75 26.28 25.09 18.80
N GLN A 76 27.08 24.93 19.85
CA GLN A 76 28.50 25.25 19.81
C GLN A 76 29.24 24.35 18.80
N GLU A 77 28.94 23.05 18.79
CA GLU A 77 29.48 22.12 17.78
C GLU A 77 29.10 22.55 16.36
N LEU A 78 27.89 23.09 16.14
CA LEU A 78 27.46 23.57 14.83
C LEU A 78 28.19 24.84 14.37
N GLU A 79 28.49 25.76 15.29
CA GLU A 79 29.26 26.99 15.00
C GLU A 79 30.72 26.67 14.63
N GLU A 80 31.29 25.61 15.19
CA GLU A 80 32.65 25.16 14.88
C GLU A 80 32.77 24.43 13.53
N VAL A 81 31.65 23.94 12.98
CA VAL A 81 31.65 23.20 11.70
C VAL A 81 31.69 24.17 10.52
N LYS A 82 32.84 24.23 9.85
CA LYS A 82 32.99 24.91 8.56
C LYS A 82 32.34 24.08 7.45
N VAL A 83 31.22 24.59 6.92
CA VAL A 83 30.39 23.86 5.95
C VAL A 83 31.10 23.65 4.61
N GLU A 84 31.98 24.57 4.19
CA GLU A 84 32.70 24.47 2.91
C GLU A 84 33.72 23.32 2.88
N GLU A 85 34.28 22.98 4.04
CA GLU A 85 35.31 21.94 4.21
C GLU A 85 34.72 20.52 4.31
N LEU A 86 33.40 20.39 4.45
CA LEU A 86 32.73 19.09 4.55
C LEU A 86 32.75 18.33 3.21
N GLU A 87 32.89 17.02 3.29
CA GLU A 87 32.82 16.12 2.11
C GLU A 87 31.48 16.25 1.37
N VAL A 88 31.51 16.22 0.04
CA VAL A 88 30.32 16.24 -0.82
C VAL A 88 29.81 14.82 -1.01
N ILE A 89 28.56 14.56 -0.62
CA ILE A 89 27.92 13.23 -0.76
C ILE A 89 26.95 13.15 -1.94
N GLY A 90 26.60 14.29 -2.54
CA GLY A 90 25.70 14.36 -3.67
C GLY A 90 25.50 15.78 -4.16
N ALA A 91 24.76 15.93 -5.26
CA ALA A 91 24.43 17.23 -5.82
C ALA A 91 23.06 17.20 -6.50
N PHE A 92 22.36 18.32 -6.45
CA PHE A 92 21.20 18.60 -7.31
C PHE A 92 21.67 19.40 -8.52
N VAL A 93 21.35 18.92 -9.71
CA VAL A 93 21.73 19.55 -10.98
C VAL A 93 20.47 20.02 -11.69
N THR A 94 20.42 21.31 -11.99
CA THR A 94 19.36 21.93 -12.79
C THR A 94 19.90 22.14 -14.19
N PHE A 95 19.20 21.60 -15.18
CA PHE A 95 19.51 21.78 -16.60
C PHE A 95 18.74 22.96 -17.18
N THR A 96 19.27 23.55 -18.25
CA THR A 96 18.61 24.64 -18.97
C THR A 96 17.35 24.13 -19.68
N HIS A 97 17.39 22.91 -20.24
CA HIS A 97 16.28 22.30 -20.97
C HIS A 97 15.83 20.97 -20.36
N VAL A 98 14.52 20.69 -20.40
CA VAL A 98 13.92 19.43 -19.91
C VAL A 98 14.45 18.21 -20.70
N LYS A 99 14.68 18.37 -22.00
CA LYS A 99 15.25 17.31 -22.87
C LYS A 99 16.61 16.81 -22.35
N HIS A 100 17.46 17.70 -21.84
CA HIS A 100 18.78 17.32 -21.30
C HIS A 100 18.64 16.47 -20.03
N LYS A 101 17.69 16.81 -19.16
CA LYS A 101 17.36 16.00 -17.99
C LYS A 101 16.89 14.59 -18.40
N GLU A 102 15.99 14.49 -19.37
CA GLU A 102 15.46 13.20 -19.84
C GLU A 102 16.55 12.31 -20.46
N PHE A 103 17.42 12.90 -21.27
CA PHE A 103 18.57 12.22 -21.85
C PHE A 103 19.46 11.61 -20.75
N ILE A 104 19.83 12.40 -19.74
CA ILE A 104 20.64 11.91 -18.60
C ILE A 104 19.91 10.82 -17.81
N SER A 105 18.60 10.97 -17.63
CA SER A 105 17.76 9.98 -16.92
C SER A 105 17.78 8.61 -17.62
N GLN A 106 17.83 8.60 -18.96
CA GLN A 106 17.91 7.39 -19.78
C GLN A 106 19.33 6.80 -19.83
N GLU A 107 20.35 7.64 -20.04
CA GLU A 107 21.75 7.23 -20.12
C GLU A 107 22.19 6.53 -18.81
N TYR A 108 21.81 7.10 -17.67
CA TYR A 108 22.10 6.55 -16.35
C TYR A 108 21.02 5.55 -15.87
N ARG A 109 20.24 4.92 -16.75
CA ARG A 109 19.17 3.97 -16.35
C ARG A 109 19.69 2.82 -15.50
N PHE A 110 20.88 2.30 -15.82
CA PHE A 110 21.49 1.19 -15.10
C PHE A 110 22.03 1.61 -13.73
N SER A 111 22.37 2.89 -13.53
CA SER A 111 22.82 3.41 -12.22
C SER A 111 21.79 3.25 -11.10
N ARG A 112 20.51 3.02 -11.45
CA ARG A 112 19.39 2.81 -10.52
C ARG A 112 19.30 1.36 -10.03
N ILE A 113 19.94 0.42 -10.71
CA ILE A 113 19.96 -1.00 -10.35
C ILE A 113 21.05 -1.19 -9.29
N MET A 114 20.69 -1.85 -8.18
CA MET A 114 21.48 -1.75 -6.94
C MET A 114 22.90 -2.34 -7.04
N VAL A 115 23.05 -3.52 -7.66
CA VAL A 115 24.31 -4.27 -7.65
C VAL A 115 24.89 -4.43 -9.06
N LEU A 116 24.12 -5.00 -10.00
CA LEU A 116 24.56 -5.13 -11.40
C LEU A 116 24.77 -3.76 -12.08
N GLY A 117 23.97 -2.76 -11.71
CA GLY A 117 24.02 -1.44 -12.32
C GLY A 117 25.35 -0.72 -12.17
N ARG A 118 26.09 -0.97 -11.08
CA ARG A 118 27.41 -0.38 -10.83
C ARG A 118 28.52 -1.05 -11.62
N TRP A 119 28.35 -2.32 -11.97
CA TRP A 119 29.30 -3.07 -12.79
C TRP A 119 29.11 -2.78 -14.28
N LEU A 120 27.87 -2.55 -14.70
CA LEU A 120 27.49 -2.24 -16.08
C LEU A 120 27.64 -0.75 -16.45
N GLN A 121 28.14 0.08 -15.53
CA GLN A 121 28.35 1.51 -15.76
C GLN A 121 29.72 1.73 -16.40
N GLY A 122 29.72 2.28 -17.62
CA GLY A 122 30.93 2.60 -18.38
C GLY A 122 31.81 3.63 -17.68
N ASP A 123 33.10 3.64 -18.02
CA ASP A 123 34.10 4.52 -17.40
C ASP A 123 33.79 6.01 -17.58
N ASP A 124 33.13 6.35 -18.68
CA ASP A 124 32.67 7.69 -19.04
C ASP A 124 31.43 8.17 -18.24
N GLN A 125 30.77 7.25 -17.54
CA GLN A 125 29.63 7.51 -16.66
C GLN A 125 30.03 7.51 -15.18
N ARG A 126 31.31 7.27 -14.86
CA ARG A 126 31.84 7.28 -13.50
C ARG A 126 32.37 8.67 -13.14
N PHE A 127 32.29 9.02 -11.87
CA PHE A 127 32.90 10.23 -11.33
C PHE A 127 34.15 9.82 -10.56
N GLU A 128 35.33 10.23 -11.02
CA GLU A 128 36.62 9.88 -10.40
C GLU A 128 36.82 8.35 -10.24
N GLY A 129 36.29 7.56 -11.17
CA GLY A 129 36.33 6.09 -11.13
C GLY A 129 35.20 5.45 -10.29
N ASP A 130 34.48 6.25 -9.50
CA ASP A 130 33.37 5.80 -8.69
C ASP A 130 32.03 5.85 -9.44
N ALA A 131 31.21 4.81 -9.21
CA ALA A 131 29.88 4.70 -9.79
C ALA A 131 28.89 5.66 -9.12
N ILE A 132 28.35 6.60 -9.90
CA ILE A 132 27.35 7.56 -9.43
C ILE A 132 25.92 7.08 -9.70
N ARG A 133 24.98 7.48 -8.83
CA ARG A 133 23.55 7.21 -8.99
C ARG A 133 22.82 8.47 -9.42
N ALA A 134 22.21 8.45 -10.60
CA ALA A 134 21.38 9.54 -11.09
C ALA A 134 19.89 9.18 -11.05
N SER A 135 19.09 10.03 -10.39
CA SER A 135 17.63 9.89 -10.31
C SER A 135 16.97 11.25 -10.36
N ASP A 136 15.73 11.30 -10.85
CA ASP A 136 14.95 12.53 -10.88
C ASP A 136 14.79 13.12 -9.48
N ALA A 137 15.15 14.40 -9.35
CA ALA A 137 15.03 15.09 -8.09
C ALA A 137 13.55 15.26 -7.69
N PRO A 138 13.19 14.98 -6.43
CA PRO A 138 11.89 15.38 -5.89
C PRO A 138 11.79 16.90 -5.74
N LEU A 139 10.56 17.40 -5.55
CA LEU A 139 10.33 18.81 -5.25
C LEU A 139 11.02 19.17 -3.91
N PRO A 140 11.51 20.42 -3.74
CA PRO A 140 12.19 20.82 -2.50
C PRO A 140 11.36 20.60 -1.21
N ALA A 141 10.03 20.74 -1.31
CA ALA A 141 9.10 20.48 -0.21
C ALA A 141 8.88 18.99 0.10
N ASP A 142 9.20 18.10 -0.84
CA ASP A 142 9.10 16.63 -0.70
C ASP A 142 10.38 16.04 -0.09
N ILE A 143 11.49 16.79 -0.03
CA ILE A 143 12.78 16.30 0.49
C ILE A 143 12.81 16.37 2.02
N PHE A 144 13.15 15.24 2.66
CA PHE A 144 13.55 15.24 4.07
C PHE A 144 15.01 15.67 4.20
N TRP A 145 15.22 16.97 4.28
CA TRP A 145 16.56 17.56 4.40
C TRP A 145 17.35 16.97 5.58
N GLU A 146 16.67 16.66 6.69
CA GLU A 146 17.26 16.04 7.91
C GLU A 146 17.86 14.65 7.70
N ASN A 147 17.40 13.93 6.66
CA ASN A 147 17.82 12.57 6.36
C ASN A 147 18.76 12.49 5.16
N ILE A 148 19.06 13.62 4.50
CA ILE A 148 19.79 13.62 3.23
C ILE A 148 21.23 13.11 3.38
N ASP A 149 21.86 13.38 4.53
CA ASP A 149 23.22 13.02 4.91
C ASP A 149 23.36 11.59 5.49
N CYS A 150 22.26 10.83 5.54
CA CYS A 150 22.30 9.48 6.10
C CYS A 150 23.03 8.50 5.16
N PRO A 151 24.10 7.82 5.61
CA PRO A 151 24.92 6.95 4.75
C PRO A 151 24.17 5.71 4.27
N GLN A 152 24.51 5.22 3.07
CA GLN A 152 23.79 4.12 2.41
C GLN A 152 23.81 2.81 3.23
N ASN A 153 24.93 2.48 3.88
CA ASN A 153 25.04 1.28 4.71
C ASN A 153 24.09 1.32 5.91
N LYS A 154 23.97 2.49 6.57
CA LYS A 154 23.00 2.71 7.65
C LYS A 154 21.57 2.57 7.13
N ARG A 155 21.26 3.09 5.93
CA ARG A 155 19.94 2.92 5.29
C ARG A 155 19.64 1.47 4.90
N ARG A 156 20.66 0.66 4.55
CA ARG A 156 20.51 -0.78 4.26
C ARG A 156 20.23 -1.55 5.55
N PHE A 157 21.03 -1.31 6.58
CA PHE A 157 20.83 -1.90 7.90
C PHE A 157 19.43 -1.59 8.46
N LYS A 158 19.03 -0.31 8.44
CA LYS A 158 17.67 0.10 8.85
C LYS A 158 16.57 -0.58 8.04
N ARG A 159 16.76 -0.76 6.74
CA ARG A 159 15.80 -1.50 5.90
C ARG A 159 15.64 -2.96 6.32
N VAL A 160 16.73 -3.64 6.66
CA VAL A 160 16.69 -5.03 7.16
C VAL A 160 16.00 -5.07 8.52
N VAL A 161 16.35 -4.17 9.45
CA VAL A 161 15.70 -4.08 10.76
C VAL A 161 14.20 -3.83 10.63
N ILE A 162 13.79 -2.92 9.73
CA ILE A 162 12.37 -2.62 9.49
C ILE A 162 11.64 -3.79 8.84
N ALA A 163 12.27 -4.48 7.88
CA ALA A 163 11.70 -5.69 7.30
C ALA A 163 11.50 -6.77 8.38
N GLY A 164 12.46 -6.93 9.29
CA GLY A 164 12.34 -7.83 10.44
C GLY A 164 11.23 -7.40 11.41
N ALA A 165 11.16 -6.12 11.78
CA ALA A 165 10.10 -5.60 12.65
C ALA A 165 8.71 -5.74 12.02
N PHE A 166 8.61 -5.54 10.71
CA PHE A 166 7.37 -5.75 9.95
C PHE A 166 6.97 -7.22 9.91
N LEU A 167 7.93 -8.14 9.71
CA LEU A 167 7.67 -9.58 9.78
C LEU A 167 7.16 -9.97 11.18
N VAL A 168 7.81 -9.48 12.24
CA VAL A 168 7.37 -9.71 13.62
C VAL A 168 5.97 -9.17 13.84
N LEU A 169 5.65 -7.96 13.35
CA LEU A 169 4.31 -7.42 13.41
C LEU A 169 3.30 -8.36 12.76
N VAL A 170 3.55 -8.81 11.52
CA VAL A 170 2.65 -9.76 10.81
C VAL A 170 2.47 -11.05 11.60
N LEU A 171 3.54 -11.62 12.18
CA LEU A 171 3.45 -12.83 13.00
C LEU A 171 2.61 -12.62 14.26
N VAL A 172 2.77 -11.47 14.94
CA VAL A 172 1.94 -11.10 16.10
C VAL A 172 0.48 -10.95 15.69
N MET A 173 0.19 -10.34 14.52
CA MET A 173 -1.17 -10.25 13.99
C MET A 173 -1.78 -11.64 13.79
N ILE A 174 -1.04 -12.56 13.17
CA ILE A 174 -1.49 -13.94 12.95
C ILE A 174 -1.79 -14.62 14.28
N LEU A 175 -0.90 -14.50 15.26
CA LEU A 175 -1.09 -15.05 16.60
C LEU A 175 -2.34 -14.47 17.28
N CYS A 176 -2.56 -13.16 17.22
CA CYS A 176 -3.74 -12.55 17.80
C CYS A 176 -5.04 -13.02 17.12
N LEU A 177 -5.04 -13.19 15.80
CA LEU A 177 -6.20 -13.69 15.07
C LEU A 177 -6.46 -15.17 15.33
N SER A 178 -5.42 -16.00 15.46
CA SER A 178 -5.59 -17.41 15.84
C SER A 178 -6.11 -17.55 17.27
N LEU A 179 -5.65 -16.71 18.20
CA LEU A 179 -6.18 -16.68 19.57
C LEU A 179 -7.65 -16.22 19.60
N ALA A 180 -8.01 -15.22 18.79
CA ALA A 180 -9.40 -14.76 18.66
C ALA A 180 -10.31 -15.85 18.07
N LYS A 181 -9.80 -16.64 17.11
CA LYS A 181 -10.49 -17.83 16.60
C LYS A 181 -10.69 -18.86 17.71
N TRP A 182 -9.63 -19.23 18.43
CA TRP A 182 -9.71 -20.22 19.49
C TRP A 182 -10.75 -19.85 20.56
N GLY A 183 -10.79 -18.59 20.98
CA GLY A 183 -11.80 -18.11 21.93
C GLY A 183 -13.23 -18.19 21.40
N ARG A 184 -13.45 -17.99 20.09
CA ARG A 184 -14.76 -18.19 19.47
C ARG A 184 -15.14 -19.66 19.37
N GLU A 185 -14.20 -20.53 18.99
CA GLU A 185 -14.47 -21.97 18.87
C GLU A 185 -14.84 -22.57 20.22
N GLU A 186 -14.20 -22.16 21.31
CA GLU A 186 -14.57 -22.58 22.67
C GLU A 186 -16.00 -22.11 23.03
N ALA A 187 -16.32 -20.84 22.75
CA ALA A 187 -17.66 -20.31 22.98
C ALA A 187 -18.74 -21.00 22.12
N GLN A 188 -18.37 -21.42 20.91
CA GLN A 188 -19.23 -22.22 20.04
C GLN A 188 -19.33 -23.66 20.52
N ALA A 189 -18.27 -24.31 21.00
CA ALA A 189 -18.31 -25.67 21.51
C ALA A 189 -19.21 -25.82 22.74
N GLN A 190 -19.26 -24.80 23.59
CA GLN A 190 -20.20 -24.72 24.71
C GLN A 190 -21.64 -24.49 24.25
N GLY A 191 -21.83 -24.06 23.00
CA GLY A 191 -23.11 -23.62 22.49
C GLY A 191 -23.63 -24.23 21.20
N SER A 192 -22.91 -25.14 20.58
CA SER A 192 -23.30 -25.90 19.41
C SER A 192 -23.36 -27.38 19.79
N GLY A 193 -24.56 -27.82 20.15
CA GLY A 193 -24.87 -29.22 19.93
C GLY A 193 -24.82 -29.44 18.42
N VAL A 194 -23.80 -30.14 17.92
CA VAL A 194 -23.89 -30.73 16.57
C VAL A 194 -25.18 -31.53 16.54
N CYS A 195 -25.97 -31.41 15.47
CA CYS A 195 -27.22 -32.14 15.32
C CYS A 195 -26.96 -33.49 14.65
N PRO A 196 -26.70 -34.59 15.39
CA PRO A 196 -26.60 -35.91 14.78
C PRO A 196 -27.98 -36.36 14.29
N ALA A 197 -27.97 -37.39 13.45
CA ALA A 197 -29.19 -38.11 13.09
C ALA A 197 -29.91 -38.60 14.38
N ALA A 198 -31.24 -38.45 14.40
CA ALA A 198 -32.10 -38.45 15.59
C ALA A 198 -32.05 -39.68 16.52
N ALA A 199 -31.34 -40.76 16.15
CA ALA A 199 -31.31 -42.03 16.88
C ALA A 199 -30.51 -41.96 18.19
N ASP A 200 -29.41 -41.19 18.24
CA ASP A 200 -28.47 -41.19 19.39
C ASP A 200 -28.41 -39.84 20.14
N ALA A 201 -29.27 -38.88 19.81
CA ALA A 201 -29.26 -37.56 20.41
C ALA A 201 -29.90 -37.55 21.82
N THR A 202 -29.23 -36.91 22.79
CA THR A 202 -29.82 -36.59 24.10
C THR A 202 -31.01 -35.64 23.96
N GLU A 203 -31.92 -35.64 24.93
CA GLU A 203 -33.14 -34.80 24.90
C GLU A 203 -32.81 -33.29 24.75
N SER A 204 -31.72 -32.84 25.37
CA SER A 204 -31.17 -31.49 25.22
C SER A 204 -30.65 -31.19 23.81
N GLN A 205 -30.01 -32.16 23.15
CA GLN A 205 -29.55 -32.04 21.76
C GLN A 205 -30.73 -32.01 20.78
N LYS A 206 -31.77 -32.81 21.03
CA LYS A 206 -33.00 -32.80 20.21
C LYS A 206 -33.73 -31.46 20.31
N LEU A 207 -33.84 -30.90 21.52
CA LEU A 207 -34.40 -29.56 21.73
C LEU A 207 -33.57 -28.49 21.02
N TYR A 208 -32.24 -28.52 21.16
CA TYR A 208 -31.32 -27.60 20.49
C TYR A 208 -31.51 -27.62 18.97
N CYS A 209 -31.61 -28.80 18.36
CA CYS A 209 -31.80 -28.96 16.92
C CYS A 209 -33.18 -28.52 16.44
N SER A 210 -34.23 -28.76 17.24
CA SER A 210 -35.58 -28.26 16.97
C SER A 210 -35.62 -26.72 16.97
N CYS A 211 -35.04 -26.08 17.99
CA CYS A 211 -34.95 -24.62 18.08
C CYS A 211 -34.11 -24.02 16.95
N THR A 212 -33.02 -24.69 16.56
CA THR A 212 -32.19 -24.29 15.43
C THR A 212 -32.93 -24.38 14.10
N ALA A 213 -33.76 -25.42 13.90
CA ALA A 213 -34.57 -25.60 12.70
C ALA A 213 -35.71 -24.58 12.56
N ILE A 214 -36.34 -24.19 13.68
CA ILE A 214 -37.38 -23.14 13.72
C ILE A 214 -36.80 -21.75 13.38
N GLY A 215 -35.54 -21.52 13.77
CA GLY A 215 -34.78 -20.32 13.44
C GLY A 215 -35.00 -19.16 14.42
N ILE A 216 -33.96 -18.34 14.59
CA ILE A 216 -33.89 -17.23 15.56
C ILE A 216 -35.07 -16.25 15.46
N GLN A 217 -35.53 -15.94 14.24
CA GLN A 217 -36.58 -14.94 14.02
C GLN A 217 -37.94 -15.44 14.50
N SER A 218 -38.24 -16.72 14.30
CA SER A 218 -39.49 -17.36 14.73
C SER A 218 -39.51 -17.58 16.24
N VAL A 219 -38.37 -17.98 16.82
CA VAL A 219 -38.20 -18.11 18.28
C VAL A 219 -38.36 -16.76 18.98
N LEU A 220 -37.76 -15.68 18.46
CA LEU A 220 -37.88 -14.33 19.02
C LEU A 220 -39.31 -13.77 18.92
N ARG A 221 -40.03 -14.13 17.87
CA ARG A 221 -41.44 -13.73 17.65
C ARG A 221 -42.45 -14.65 18.34
N ASP A 222 -41.99 -15.70 19.02
CA ASP A 222 -42.82 -16.70 19.68
C ASP A 222 -43.85 -17.34 18.73
N ILE A 223 -43.38 -17.77 17.56
CA ILE A 223 -44.19 -18.45 16.53
C ILE A 223 -43.64 -19.86 16.34
N PRO A 224 -44.38 -20.92 16.72
CA PRO A 224 -45.66 -20.97 17.45
C PRO A 224 -45.57 -20.46 18.91
N ALA A 225 -46.71 -20.09 19.50
CA ALA A 225 -46.74 -19.55 20.86
C ALA A 225 -46.20 -20.56 21.90
N GLY A 226 -45.32 -20.10 22.79
CA GLY A 226 -44.63 -20.93 23.80
C GLY A 226 -43.23 -21.41 23.41
N THR A 227 -42.86 -21.32 22.12
CA THR A 227 -41.53 -21.73 21.63
C THR A 227 -40.39 -20.90 22.26
N ARG A 228 -40.63 -19.64 22.60
CA ARG A 228 -39.61 -18.79 23.24
C ARG A 228 -39.21 -19.29 24.63
N GLN A 229 -40.14 -19.82 25.40
CA GLN A 229 -39.84 -20.35 26.73
C GLN A 229 -39.12 -21.69 26.63
N GLU A 230 -39.55 -22.56 25.73
CA GLU A 230 -38.91 -23.85 25.46
C GLU A 230 -37.48 -23.70 24.94
N CYS A 231 -37.22 -22.72 24.06
CA CYS A 231 -35.92 -22.45 23.48
C CYS A 231 -35.09 -21.39 24.26
N SER A 232 -35.42 -21.11 25.53
CA SER A 232 -34.75 -20.06 26.31
C SER A 232 -33.26 -20.33 26.54
N SER A 233 -32.90 -21.56 26.91
CA SER A 233 -31.50 -21.98 27.08
C SER A 233 -30.72 -21.90 25.77
N TRP A 234 -31.32 -22.37 24.67
CA TRP A 234 -30.76 -22.22 23.32
C TRP A 234 -30.54 -20.74 22.97
N LEU A 235 -31.49 -19.86 23.30
CA LEU A 235 -31.41 -18.43 23.01
C LEU A 235 -30.29 -17.75 23.80
N GLU A 236 -30.10 -18.09 25.08
CA GLU A 236 -28.99 -17.58 25.90
C GLU A 236 -27.64 -18.01 25.34
N THR A 237 -27.50 -19.28 25.00
CA THR A 237 -26.29 -19.86 24.42
C THR A 237 -26.00 -19.29 23.03
N TYR A 238 -27.03 -19.10 22.20
CA TYR A 238 -26.93 -18.43 20.91
C TYR A 238 -26.48 -16.98 21.10
N ALA A 239 -27.11 -16.22 22.00
CA ALA A 239 -26.75 -14.84 22.29
C ALA A 239 -25.31 -14.71 22.77
N TYR A 240 -24.84 -15.61 23.63
CA TYR A 240 -23.46 -15.67 24.09
C TYR A 240 -22.48 -15.93 22.94
N SER A 241 -22.76 -16.93 22.09
CA SER A 241 -21.91 -17.26 20.94
C SER A 241 -21.80 -16.10 19.93
N GLN A 242 -22.91 -15.42 19.67
CA GLN A 242 -22.95 -14.24 18.79
C GLN A 242 -22.22 -13.04 19.40
N ALA A 243 -22.35 -12.82 20.71
CA ALA A 243 -21.61 -11.77 21.41
C ALA A 243 -20.10 -12.01 21.32
N MET A 244 -19.64 -13.26 21.49
CA MET A 244 -18.23 -13.62 21.34
C MET A 244 -17.73 -13.49 19.91
N MET A 245 -18.56 -13.83 18.92
CA MET A 245 -18.24 -13.60 17.50
C MET A 245 -18.05 -12.10 17.21
N MET A 246 -18.98 -11.26 17.66
CA MET A 246 -18.90 -9.81 17.49
C MET A 246 -17.70 -9.20 18.22
N LEU A 247 -17.40 -9.69 19.43
CA LEU A 247 -16.25 -9.23 20.20
C LEU A 247 -14.93 -9.60 19.52
N ALA A 248 -14.80 -10.80 18.95
CA ALA A 248 -13.63 -11.21 18.19
C ALA A 248 -13.45 -10.38 16.90
N VAL A 249 -14.54 -10.08 16.19
CA VAL A 249 -14.52 -9.19 15.01
C VAL A 249 -14.10 -7.77 15.40
N ALA A 250 -14.64 -7.23 16.49
CA ALA A 250 -14.26 -5.92 17.02
C ALA A 250 -12.78 -5.89 17.45
N PHE A 251 -12.32 -6.93 18.13
CA PHE A 251 -10.92 -7.11 18.50
C PHE A 251 -10.00 -7.11 17.27
N SER A 252 -10.33 -7.89 16.23
CA SER A 252 -9.56 -7.91 14.98
C SER A 252 -9.43 -6.51 14.35
N SER A 253 -10.50 -5.70 14.44
CA SER A 253 -10.54 -4.35 13.89
C SER A 253 -9.65 -3.40 14.68
N VAL A 254 -9.66 -3.49 16.01
CA VAL A 254 -8.74 -2.74 16.89
C VAL A 254 -7.28 -3.06 16.56
N ILE A 255 -6.96 -4.34 16.36
CA ILE A 255 -5.61 -4.76 16.00
C ILE A 255 -5.21 -4.18 14.63
N ASN A 256 -6.11 -4.17 13.64
CA ASN A 256 -5.84 -3.56 12.34
C ASN A 256 -5.59 -2.05 12.41
N ILE A 257 -6.30 -1.32 13.29
CA ILE A 257 -6.05 0.10 13.55
C ILE A 257 -4.67 0.29 14.23
N ALA A 258 -4.40 -0.50 15.27
CA ALA A 258 -3.13 -0.45 16.00
C ALA A 258 -1.94 -0.76 15.08
N ALA A 259 -2.09 -1.72 14.17
CA ALA A 259 -1.07 -2.05 13.16
C ALA A 259 -0.77 -0.85 12.25
N GLY A 260 -1.80 -0.11 11.81
CA GLY A 260 -1.60 1.13 11.03
C GLY A 260 -0.74 2.15 11.77
N VAL A 261 -1.02 2.38 13.05
CA VAL A 261 -0.22 3.30 13.90
C VAL A 261 1.22 2.80 14.05
N LEU A 262 1.41 1.51 14.32
CA LEU A 262 2.74 0.89 14.43
C LEU A 262 3.53 1.00 13.13
N ILE A 263 2.89 0.75 11.98
CA ILE A 263 3.50 0.87 10.65
C ILE A 263 3.95 2.30 10.40
N SER A 264 3.12 3.31 10.71
CA SER A 264 3.51 4.71 10.61
C SER A 264 4.75 5.00 11.44
N MET A 265 4.83 4.52 12.69
CA MET A 265 6.03 4.70 13.53
C MET A 265 7.27 4.01 12.95
N ILE A 266 7.14 2.76 12.50
CA ILE A 266 8.23 1.98 11.87
C ILE A 266 8.73 2.68 10.59
N ALA A 267 7.81 3.22 9.78
CA ALA A 267 8.14 3.89 8.53
C ALA A 267 8.92 5.19 8.75
N HIS A 268 8.60 5.96 9.80
CA HIS A 268 9.35 7.17 10.18
C HIS A 268 10.75 6.83 10.70
N PHE A 269 10.90 5.75 11.48
CA PHE A 269 12.20 5.27 11.95
C PHE A 269 13.18 4.92 10.81
N ALA A 270 12.63 4.59 9.63
CA ALA A 270 13.38 4.28 8.41
C ALA A 270 14.28 5.41 7.91
N GLN A 271 14.02 6.65 8.32
CA GLN A 271 14.66 7.86 7.77
C GLN A 271 14.60 7.88 6.23
N PRO A 272 13.40 7.95 5.64
CA PRO A 272 13.26 8.03 4.19
C PRO A 272 13.86 9.35 3.66
N PRO A 273 14.32 9.36 2.40
CA PRO A 273 14.90 10.55 1.78
C PRO A 273 13.88 11.63 1.41
N ASN A 274 12.64 11.23 1.12
CA ASN A 274 11.57 12.12 0.71
C ASN A 274 10.22 11.62 1.21
N PHE A 275 9.25 12.51 1.24
CA PHE A 275 7.90 12.30 1.75
C PHE A 275 7.12 11.31 0.87
N THR A 276 7.27 11.40 -0.45
CA THR A 276 6.66 10.46 -1.39
C THR A 276 7.07 9.00 -1.13
N VAL A 277 8.35 8.73 -0.84
CA VAL A 277 8.81 7.37 -0.51
C VAL A 277 8.30 6.92 0.86
N LEU A 278 8.16 7.84 1.82
CA LEU A 278 7.56 7.52 3.12
C LEU A 278 6.11 7.07 2.94
N GLU A 279 5.28 7.90 2.31
CA GLU A 279 3.87 7.63 2.04
C GLU A 279 3.68 6.33 1.24
N SER A 280 4.49 6.11 0.20
CA SER A 280 4.42 4.87 -0.59
C SER A 280 4.74 3.62 0.24
N ARG A 281 5.69 3.71 1.18
CA ARG A 281 6.03 2.60 2.08
C ARG A 281 4.93 2.35 3.11
N ILE A 282 4.38 3.41 3.71
CA ILE A 282 3.24 3.31 4.63
C ILE A 282 2.08 2.64 3.90
N MET A 283 1.72 3.14 2.71
CA MET A 283 0.64 2.58 1.91
C MET A 283 0.85 1.08 1.64
N GLN A 284 2.05 0.67 1.18
CA GLN A 284 2.34 -0.73 0.85
C GLN A 284 2.33 -1.64 2.08
N MET A 285 2.94 -1.22 3.19
CA MET A 285 2.99 -2.01 4.42
C MET A 285 1.58 -2.15 5.03
N THR A 286 0.83 -1.05 5.12
CA THR A 286 -0.56 -1.05 5.60
C THR A 286 -1.45 -1.90 4.70
N PHE A 287 -1.30 -1.79 3.37
CA PHE A 287 -2.01 -2.60 2.40
C PHE A 287 -1.77 -4.11 2.62
N VAL A 288 -0.50 -4.54 2.71
CA VAL A 288 -0.15 -5.96 2.90
C VAL A 288 -0.75 -6.48 4.20
N VAL A 289 -0.61 -5.75 5.31
CA VAL A 289 -1.17 -6.16 6.59
C VAL A 289 -2.70 -6.26 6.50
N LYS A 290 -3.37 -5.25 5.93
CA LYS A 290 -4.84 -5.26 5.82
C LYS A 290 -5.35 -6.38 4.91
N VAL A 291 -4.72 -6.66 3.77
CA VAL A 291 -5.13 -7.79 2.91
C VAL A 291 -4.94 -9.13 3.64
N LEU A 292 -3.82 -9.28 4.33
CA LEU A 292 -3.56 -10.50 5.09
C LEU A 292 -4.63 -10.71 6.17
N THR A 293 -4.96 -9.68 6.93
CA THR A 293 -5.91 -9.80 8.05
C THR A 293 -7.38 -9.79 7.63
N LEU A 294 -7.74 -9.16 6.50
CA LEU A 294 -9.13 -9.08 6.06
C LEU A 294 -9.67 -10.39 5.49
N GLY A 295 -8.80 -11.34 5.09
CA GLY A 295 -9.29 -12.68 4.74
C GLY A 295 -8.23 -13.77 4.50
N VAL A 296 -6.98 -13.45 4.14
CA VAL A 296 -5.97 -14.49 3.86
C VAL A 296 -5.63 -15.28 5.13
N VAL A 297 -5.32 -14.60 6.23
CA VAL A 297 -5.00 -15.24 7.52
C VAL A 297 -6.20 -16.02 8.03
N VAL A 298 -7.41 -15.46 7.95
CA VAL A 298 -8.66 -16.14 8.33
C VAL A 298 -8.83 -17.46 7.56
N THR A 299 -8.51 -17.45 6.26
CA THR A 299 -8.53 -18.66 5.43
C THR A 299 -7.45 -19.67 5.84
N LEU A 300 -6.20 -19.23 6.01
CA LEU A 300 -5.07 -20.10 6.32
C LEU A 300 -5.14 -20.73 7.73
N VAL A 301 -5.72 -20.03 8.70
CA VAL A 301 -5.93 -20.56 10.06
C VAL A 301 -7.04 -21.63 10.07
N ASN A 302 -7.97 -21.57 9.12
CA ASN A 302 -9.07 -22.53 8.99
C ASN A 302 -8.77 -23.69 8.02
N ALA A 303 -7.72 -23.57 7.21
CA ALA A 303 -7.28 -24.62 6.31
C ALA A 303 -6.59 -25.78 7.05
N ASP A 304 -6.73 -27.00 6.54
CA ASP A 304 -5.99 -28.19 6.93
C ASP A 304 -4.85 -28.44 5.93
N PHE A 305 -3.64 -28.04 6.31
CA PHE A 305 -2.43 -28.42 5.58
C PHE A 305 -1.94 -29.70 6.25
N GLN A 306 -2.01 -30.84 5.56
CA GLN A 306 -1.53 -32.14 6.03
C GLN A 306 0.01 -32.20 6.15
N PHE A 307 0.64 -31.10 6.54
CA PHE A 307 2.07 -30.88 6.68
C PHE A 307 2.42 -30.75 8.16
N TYR A 308 3.52 -31.36 8.59
CA TYR A 308 3.98 -31.36 9.99
C TYR A 308 5.40 -30.81 10.08
N ILE A 309 5.63 -29.88 11.01
CA ILE A 309 6.98 -29.44 11.40
C ILE A 309 7.26 -30.01 12.80
N GLY A 310 8.03 -31.09 12.87
CA GLY A 310 8.24 -31.83 14.12
C GLY A 310 6.92 -32.47 14.60
N SER A 311 6.52 -32.21 15.84
CA SER A 311 5.25 -32.69 16.41
C SER A 311 4.05 -31.77 16.16
N LEU A 312 4.26 -30.61 15.53
CA LEU A 312 3.21 -29.61 15.32
C LEU A 312 2.59 -29.78 13.93
N LYS A 313 1.26 -29.94 13.88
CA LYS A 313 0.48 -29.93 12.64
C LYS A 313 0.43 -28.50 12.08
N GLY A 314 0.68 -28.34 10.79
CA GLY A 314 0.71 -27.06 10.12
C GLY A 314 1.96 -26.22 10.42
N PHE A 315 1.93 -24.95 10.06
CA PHE A 315 3.03 -24.02 10.34
C PHE A 315 2.95 -23.53 11.79
N LEU A 316 3.90 -23.99 12.62
CA LEU A 316 4.01 -23.65 14.06
C LEU A 316 2.74 -23.98 14.89
N GLY A 317 1.85 -24.85 14.41
CA GLY A 317 0.55 -25.12 15.06
C GLY A 317 -0.47 -23.98 14.94
N LEU A 318 -0.14 -22.91 14.21
CA LEU A 318 -0.97 -21.70 14.10
C LEU A 318 -1.71 -21.59 12.77
N LEU A 319 -1.07 -22.01 11.67
CA LEU A 319 -1.67 -22.05 10.33
C LEU A 319 -1.73 -23.50 9.84
N GLY A 320 -2.80 -23.89 9.16
CA GLY A 320 -2.91 -25.25 8.60
C GLY A 320 -3.37 -26.34 9.57
N ALA A 321 -3.72 -25.99 10.82
CA ALA A 321 -4.27 -26.92 11.80
C ALA A 321 -5.82 -26.90 11.83
N GLY A 322 -6.45 -26.32 10.80
CA GLY A 322 -7.90 -26.16 10.71
C GLY A 322 -8.65 -27.44 10.33
N GLN A 323 -9.96 -27.27 10.13
CA GLN A 323 -10.90 -28.38 9.87
C GLN A 323 -11.19 -28.56 8.37
N PHE A 324 -10.93 -27.54 7.54
CA PHE A 324 -11.34 -27.53 6.14
C PHE A 324 -10.18 -27.89 5.22
N LYS A 325 -10.32 -29.00 4.48
CA LYS A 325 -9.32 -29.45 3.50
C LYS A 325 -9.39 -28.68 2.18
N ASP A 326 -10.58 -28.26 1.78
CA ASP A 326 -10.84 -27.52 0.55
C ASP A 326 -11.91 -26.43 0.79
N ILE A 327 -12.04 -25.52 -0.17
CA ILE A 327 -13.05 -24.45 -0.16
C ILE A 327 -14.38 -25.05 -0.61
N ASP A 328 -15.11 -25.66 0.31
CA ASP A 328 -16.41 -26.30 0.07
C ASP A 328 -17.59 -25.47 0.62
N LYS A 329 -18.81 -26.02 0.53
CA LYS A 329 -20.02 -25.35 1.03
C LYS A 329 -19.96 -25.11 2.54
N ALA A 330 -19.33 -26.02 3.30
CA ALA A 330 -19.15 -25.88 4.74
C ALA A 330 -18.16 -24.76 5.09
N TRP A 331 -17.06 -24.65 4.33
CA TRP A 331 -16.11 -23.54 4.43
C TRP A 331 -16.79 -22.20 4.17
N ASN A 332 -17.63 -22.12 3.13
CA ASN A 332 -18.37 -20.88 2.82
C ASN A 332 -19.30 -20.46 3.98
N ALA A 333 -19.99 -21.42 4.61
CA ALA A 333 -20.90 -21.15 5.73
C ALA A 333 -20.15 -20.74 7.01
N ALA A 334 -18.97 -21.29 7.28
CA ALA A 334 -18.19 -20.99 8.47
C ALA A 334 -17.23 -19.79 8.26
N VAL A 335 -16.26 -19.96 7.35
CA VAL A 335 -15.16 -19.02 7.11
C VAL A 335 -15.59 -17.91 6.17
N GLY A 336 -16.39 -18.22 5.15
CA GLY A 336 -16.83 -17.23 4.17
C GLY A 336 -17.73 -16.14 4.77
N VAL A 337 -18.68 -16.54 5.62
CA VAL A 337 -19.53 -15.61 6.39
C VAL A 337 -18.69 -14.76 7.35
N GLU A 338 -17.65 -15.33 7.95
CA GLU A 338 -16.73 -14.59 8.80
C GLU A 338 -16.01 -13.48 8.01
N ILE A 339 -15.42 -13.82 6.86
CA ILE A 339 -14.74 -12.85 5.98
C ILE A 339 -15.69 -11.74 5.55
N LEU A 340 -16.92 -12.10 5.14
CA LEU A 340 -17.95 -11.13 4.79
C LEU A 340 -18.29 -10.21 5.96
N THR A 341 -18.42 -10.76 7.17
CA THR A 341 -18.71 -10.00 8.39
C THR A 341 -17.58 -9.04 8.74
N LEU A 342 -16.31 -9.45 8.59
CA LEU A 342 -15.14 -8.59 8.79
C LEU A 342 -15.13 -7.41 7.82
N ILE A 343 -15.40 -7.66 6.54
CA ILE A 343 -15.47 -6.62 5.50
C ILE A 343 -16.60 -5.64 5.82
N VAL A 344 -17.78 -6.11 6.23
CA VAL A 344 -18.90 -5.25 6.62
C VAL A 344 -18.56 -4.44 7.86
N PHE A 345 -18.03 -5.09 8.91
CA PHE A 345 -17.70 -4.43 10.18
C PHE A 345 -16.59 -3.38 10.03
N SER A 346 -15.72 -3.52 9.03
CA SER A 346 -14.71 -2.50 8.73
C SER A 346 -15.29 -1.11 8.44
N ILE A 347 -16.61 -0.99 8.14
CA ILE A 347 -17.33 0.27 8.01
C ILE A 347 -17.28 1.16 9.27
N MET A 348 -17.03 0.55 10.44
CA MET A 348 -16.88 1.28 11.69
C MET A 348 -15.70 2.25 11.65
N ASN A 349 -14.64 1.94 10.88
CA ASN A 349 -13.46 2.81 10.78
C ASN A 349 -13.81 4.16 10.16
N GLU A 350 -14.68 4.17 9.15
CA GLU A 350 -15.11 5.41 8.49
C GLU A 350 -16.09 6.21 9.36
N ILE A 351 -16.93 5.52 10.15
CA ILE A 351 -17.79 6.19 11.13
C ILE A 351 -16.94 6.90 12.21
N ILE A 352 -15.87 6.24 12.68
CA ILE A 352 -14.91 6.82 13.61
C ILE A 352 -14.25 8.08 13.01
N ALA A 353 -13.92 8.08 11.71
CA ALA A 353 -13.36 9.26 11.04
C ALA A 353 -14.31 10.48 11.11
N ILE A 354 -15.61 10.28 10.84
CA ILE A 354 -16.62 11.35 11.01
C ILE A 354 -16.67 11.83 12.45
N ALA A 355 -16.65 10.91 13.41
CA ALA A 355 -16.66 11.25 14.83
C ALA A 355 -15.44 12.12 15.20
N PHE A 356 -14.24 11.82 14.67
CA PHE A 356 -13.05 12.65 14.90
C PHE A 356 -13.21 14.08 14.38
N VAL A 357 -13.82 14.27 13.20
CA VAL A 357 -14.08 15.63 12.68
C VAL A 357 -15.04 16.41 13.59
N LEU A 358 -16.09 15.76 14.09
CA LEU A 358 -17.04 16.37 15.01
C LEU A 358 -16.38 16.72 16.35
N LEU A 359 -15.61 15.78 16.92
CA LEU A 359 -14.85 15.97 18.15
C LEU A 359 -13.81 17.09 18.03
N PHE A 360 -13.14 17.20 16.87
CA PHE A 360 -12.21 18.30 16.60
C PHE A 360 -12.92 19.65 16.62
N LYS A 361 -14.09 19.78 15.98
CA LYS A 361 -14.89 21.02 15.99
C LYS A 361 -15.36 21.39 17.40
N ILE A 362 -15.82 20.40 18.17
CA ILE A 362 -16.21 20.59 19.57
C ILE A 362 -15.00 21.08 20.39
N LYS A 363 -13.83 20.45 20.21
CA LYS A 363 -12.58 20.86 20.85
C LYS A 363 -12.20 22.30 20.50
N CYS A 364 -12.28 22.69 19.23
CA CYS A 364 -12.01 24.07 18.81
C CYS A 364 -12.97 25.05 19.48
N TYR A 365 -14.28 24.75 19.48
CA TYR A 365 -15.29 25.60 20.10
C TYR A 365 -15.07 25.77 21.61
N CYS A 366 -14.85 24.67 22.33
CA CYS A 366 -14.68 24.69 23.79
C CYS A 366 -13.37 25.34 24.25
N LEU A 367 -12.31 25.29 23.44
CA LEU A 367 -10.98 25.78 23.81
C LEU A 367 -10.61 27.14 23.20
N ALA A 368 -11.38 27.66 22.23
CA ALA A 368 -11.10 28.93 21.56
C ALA A 368 -10.94 30.09 22.55
N GLY A 369 -11.86 30.20 23.52
CA GLY A 369 -11.83 31.26 24.54
C GLY A 369 -10.67 31.16 25.55
N ARG A 370 -9.90 30.07 25.56
CA ARG A 370 -8.79 29.84 26.50
C ARG A 370 -7.41 30.19 25.94
N LYS A 371 -7.28 30.50 24.64
CA LYS A 371 -6.00 30.77 23.97
C LYS A 371 -5.86 32.25 23.66
N VAL A 372 -4.85 32.89 24.24
CA VAL A 372 -4.58 34.34 24.08
C VAL A 372 -3.60 34.63 22.93
N ASP A 373 -2.64 33.73 22.68
CA ASP A 373 -1.60 33.90 21.66
C ASP A 373 -2.05 33.44 20.27
N TRP A 374 -1.69 34.21 19.23
CA TRP A 374 -2.02 33.92 17.83
C TRP A 374 -1.54 32.54 17.38
N ARG A 375 -0.33 32.11 17.78
CA ARG A 375 0.19 30.79 17.36
C ARG A 375 -0.57 29.67 18.04
N SER A 376 -0.83 29.82 19.34
CA SER A 376 -1.67 28.87 20.09
C SER A 376 -3.08 28.76 19.52
N MET A 377 -3.65 29.87 19.04
CA MET A 377 -4.94 29.88 18.35
C MET A 377 -4.83 29.20 16.99
N LYS A 378 -3.81 29.53 16.19
CA LYS A 378 -3.53 28.88 14.90
C LYS A 378 -3.38 27.37 15.06
N GLU A 379 -2.61 26.89 16.03
CA GLU A 379 -2.44 25.46 16.33
C GLU A 379 -3.76 24.78 16.71
N LEU A 380 -4.59 25.42 17.54
CA LEU A 380 -5.90 24.87 17.92
C LEU A 380 -6.85 24.72 16.71
N PHE A 381 -6.82 25.68 15.78
CA PHE A 381 -7.63 25.67 14.57
C PHE A 381 -6.96 25.00 13.38
N THR A 382 -5.75 24.46 13.53
CA THR A 382 -5.08 23.70 12.46
C THR A 382 -5.55 22.24 12.55
N PRO A 383 -6.38 21.76 11.60
CA PRO A 383 -6.77 20.36 11.56
C PRO A 383 -5.59 19.44 11.24
N PRO A 384 -5.69 18.15 11.59
CA PRO A 384 -4.67 17.16 11.22
C PRO A 384 -4.50 17.10 9.69
N GLN A 385 -3.33 16.63 9.26
CA GLN A 385 -3.06 16.44 7.83
C GLN A 385 -3.86 15.25 7.31
N PHE A 386 -4.27 15.33 6.05
CA PHE A 386 -4.92 14.21 5.37
C PHE A 386 -3.89 13.12 5.04
N GLU A 387 -3.94 11.98 5.74
CA GLU A 387 -3.01 10.86 5.56
C GLU A 387 -3.34 10.04 4.31
N LEU A 388 -3.02 10.58 3.14
CA LEU A 388 -3.37 10.01 1.83
C LEU A 388 -2.92 8.54 1.68
N ALA A 389 -1.74 8.17 2.18
CA ALA A 389 -1.25 6.79 2.13
C ALA A 389 -2.18 5.79 2.83
N ASN A 390 -2.73 6.14 4.00
CA ASN A 390 -3.58 5.23 4.78
C ASN A 390 -4.94 5.04 4.08
N TYR A 391 -5.57 6.10 3.57
CA TYR A 391 -6.82 5.95 2.81
C TYR A 391 -6.63 5.12 1.54
N HIS A 392 -5.54 5.31 0.82
CA HIS A 392 -5.25 4.52 -0.38
C HIS A 392 -4.93 3.06 -0.04
N ALA A 393 -4.24 2.80 1.08
CA ALA A 393 -4.04 1.44 1.55
C ALA A 393 -5.38 0.75 1.86
N ASP A 394 -6.33 1.48 2.46
CA ASP A 394 -7.64 0.97 2.85
C ASP A 394 -8.49 0.64 1.64
N GLN A 395 -8.57 1.57 0.69
CA GLN A 395 -9.26 1.37 -0.58
C GLN A 395 -8.66 0.20 -1.37
N LEU A 396 -7.33 0.16 -1.47
CA LEU A 396 -6.63 -0.89 -2.21
C LEU A 396 -6.82 -2.25 -1.54
N SER A 397 -6.72 -2.33 -0.21
CA SER A 397 -6.88 -3.58 0.53
C SER A 397 -8.29 -4.13 0.43
N LEU A 398 -9.31 -3.27 0.49
CA LEU A 398 -10.71 -3.64 0.29
C LEU A 398 -10.95 -4.18 -1.13
N VAL A 399 -10.52 -3.45 -2.17
CA VAL A 399 -10.67 -3.90 -3.56
C VAL A 399 -9.93 -5.22 -3.78
N PHE A 400 -8.69 -5.35 -3.28
CA PHE A 400 -7.89 -6.55 -3.43
C PHE A 400 -8.53 -7.75 -2.74
N ALA A 401 -8.95 -7.62 -1.48
CA ALA A 401 -9.57 -8.71 -0.73
C ALA A 401 -10.91 -9.13 -1.33
N CYS A 402 -11.78 -8.18 -1.69
CA CYS A 402 -13.06 -8.50 -2.33
C CYS A 402 -12.86 -9.17 -3.70
N LEU A 403 -11.87 -8.75 -4.49
CA LEU A 403 -11.52 -9.44 -5.74
C LEU A 403 -10.96 -10.85 -5.48
N LEU A 404 -10.12 -11.02 -4.46
CA LEU A 404 -9.55 -12.32 -4.12
C LEU A 404 -10.63 -13.36 -3.78
N PHE A 405 -11.65 -12.95 -3.02
CA PHE A 405 -12.72 -13.85 -2.54
C PHE A 405 -14.00 -13.81 -3.38
N SER A 406 -14.06 -13.06 -4.49
CA SER A 406 -15.28 -12.93 -5.29
C SER A 406 -15.72 -14.23 -5.98
N SER A 407 -14.79 -15.15 -6.26
CA SER A 407 -15.10 -16.45 -6.85
C SER A 407 -15.80 -17.40 -5.87
N CYS A 408 -15.44 -17.35 -4.58
CA CYS A 408 -16.06 -18.15 -3.52
C CYS A 408 -17.33 -17.50 -2.96
N LEU A 409 -17.33 -16.15 -2.86
CA LEU A 409 -18.34 -15.37 -2.15
C LEU A 409 -18.84 -14.21 -3.03
N PRO A 410 -19.72 -14.45 -4.02
CA PRO A 410 -20.18 -13.40 -4.94
C PRO A 410 -20.80 -12.18 -4.25
N ALA A 411 -21.40 -12.37 -3.06
CA ALA A 411 -21.98 -11.31 -2.24
C ALA A 411 -20.97 -10.20 -1.86
N VAL A 412 -19.66 -10.51 -1.81
CA VAL A 412 -18.62 -9.50 -1.50
C VAL A 412 -18.55 -8.40 -2.56
N LEU A 413 -19.00 -8.63 -3.79
CA LEU A 413 -19.01 -7.61 -4.84
C LEU A 413 -20.09 -6.54 -4.59
N ILE A 414 -21.25 -6.95 -4.08
CA ILE A 414 -22.32 -6.01 -3.69
C ILE A 414 -21.84 -5.18 -2.49
N VAL A 415 -21.23 -5.85 -1.50
CA VAL A 415 -20.64 -5.16 -0.35
C VAL A 415 -19.53 -4.21 -0.81
N LEU A 416 -18.66 -4.61 -1.74
CA LEU A 416 -17.62 -3.75 -2.31
C LEU A 416 -18.22 -2.49 -2.94
N ALA A 417 -19.27 -2.61 -3.75
CA ALA A 417 -19.94 -1.47 -4.37
C ALA A 417 -20.48 -0.47 -3.33
N VAL A 418 -21.16 -0.97 -2.31
CA VAL A 418 -21.68 -0.15 -1.19
C VAL A 418 -20.53 0.51 -0.43
N ARG A 419 -19.46 -0.23 -0.14
CA ARG A 419 -18.30 0.26 0.60
C ARG A 419 -17.53 1.33 -0.16
N LEU A 420 -17.31 1.16 -1.46
CA LEU A 420 -16.68 2.19 -2.31
C LEU A 420 -17.52 3.46 -2.37
N PHE A 421 -18.85 3.33 -2.48
CA PHE A 421 -19.76 4.46 -2.42
C PHE A 421 -19.70 5.17 -1.06
N SER A 422 -19.74 4.44 0.06
CA SER A 422 -19.63 5.04 1.39
C SER A 422 -18.27 5.71 1.60
N MET A 423 -17.17 5.06 1.20
CA MET A 423 -15.82 5.62 1.32
C MET A 423 -15.68 6.92 0.54
N TYR A 424 -16.24 7.00 -0.67
CA TYR A 424 -16.21 8.24 -1.46
C TYR A 424 -16.83 9.41 -0.71
N TRP A 425 -18.05 9.25 -0.18
CA TRP A 425 -18.75 10.35 0.49
C TRP A 425 -18.13 10.71 1.84
N ILE A 426 -17.72 9.70 2.63
CA ILE A 426 -17.14 9.93 3.95
C ILE A 426 -15.78 10.59 3.83
N HIS A 427 -14.88 10.06 2.99
CA HIS A 427 -13.56 10.67 2.81
C HIS A 427 -13.66 12.05 2.15
N LYS A 428 -14.63 12.27 1.27
CA LYS A 428 -14.91 13.62 0.72
C LYS A 428 -15.34 14.59 1.82
N PHE A 429 -16.20 14.17 2.74
CA PHE A 429 -16.62 14.99 3.87
C PHE A 429 -15.43 15.31 4.78
N GLU A 430 -14.63 14.32 5.13
CA GLU A 430 -13.44 14.46 5.96
C GLU A 430 -12.40 15.37 5.31
N PHE A 431 -12.09 15.15 4.04
CA PHE A 431 -11.15 15.96 3.29
C PHE A 431 -11.57 17.44 3.23
N LEU A 432 -12.86 17.72 3.03
CA LEU A 432 -13.36 19.10 2.91
C LEU A 432 -13.57 19.82 4.25
N ARG A 433 -13.81 19.09 5.35
CA ARG A 433 -14.25 19.69 6.63
C ARG A 433 -13.41 19.31 7.85
N GLY A 434 -12.52 18.34 7.72
CA GLY A 434 -11.80 17.71 8.83
C GLY A 434 -10.28 17.76 8.73
N CYS A 435 -9.72 18.01 7.54
CA CYS A 435 -8.29 17.94 7.31
C CYS A 435 -7.70 19.24 6.77
N SER A 436 -6.40 19.43 7.01
CA SER A 436 -5.62 20.47 6.34
C SER A 436 -5.19 20.00 4.95
N VAL A 437 -4.91 20.96 4.07
CA VAL A 437 -4.42 20.69 2.71
C VAL A 437 -3.16 19.83 2.79
N PRO A 438 -3.15 18.62 2.19
CA PRO A 438 -1.99 17.75 2.25
C PRO A 438 -0.82 18.33 1.44
N PRO A 439 0.43 17.94 1.75
CA PRO A 439 1.58 18.28 0.92
C PRO A 439 1.43 17.71 -0.51
N ARG A 440 2.14 18.30 -1.48
CA ARG A 440 2.01 17.89 -2.89
C ARG A 440 2.51 16.46 -3.09
N HIS A 441 1.58 15.54 -3.37
CA HIS A 441 1.91 14.16 -3.71
C HIS A 441 2.18 14.00 -5.21
N LYS A 442 3.18 13.18 -5.54
CA LYS A 442 3.36 12.68 -6.91
C LYS A 442 2.33 11.58 -7.19
N GLN A 443 2.11 11.30 -8.47
CA GLN A 443 1.21 10.24 -8.95
C GLN A 443 1.67 8.81 -8.61
N GLU A 444 2.84 8.67 -7.99
CA GLU A 444 3.45 7.38 -7.62
C GLU A 444 2.53 6.50 -6.76
N LEU A 445 1.70 7.11 -5.88
CA LEU A 445 0.73 6.36 -5.07
C LEU A 445 -0.36 5.72 -5.95
N ALA A 446 -0.98 6.51 -6.83
CA ALA A 446 -2.03 6.04 -7.73
C ALA A 446 -1.50 5.01 -8.74
N LEU A 447 -0.30 5.25 -9.31
CA LEU A 447 0.39 4.28 -10.16
C LEU A 447 0.72 2.99 -9.39
N GLY A 448 1.10 3.12 -8.12
CA GLY A 448 1.32 2.00 -7.21
C GLY A 448 0.05 1.17 -7.02
N MET A 449 -1.08 1.81 -6.72
CA MET A 449 -2.38 1.14 -6.59
C MET A 449 -2.77 0.39 -7.87
N ALA A 450 -2.63 1.03 -9.04
CA ALA A 450 -2.94 0.39 -10.32
C ALA A 450 -2.13 -0.90 -10.55
N ARG A 451 -0.84 -0.90 -10.18
CA ARG A 451 0.02 -2.10 -10.25
C ARG A 451 -0.44 -3.20 -9.28
N TRP A 452 -0.87 -2.84 -8.08
CA TRP A 452 -1.38 -3.80 -7.10
C TRP A 452 -2.75 -4.37 -7.48
N VAL A 453 -3.62 -3.57 -8.10
CA VAL A 453 -4.90 -4.06 -8.66
C VAL A 453 -4.64 -5.06 -9.80
N GLN A 454 -3.65 -4.82 -10.65
CA GLN A 454 -3.23 -5.80 -11.67
C GLN A 454 -2.78 -7.13 -11.01
N MET A 455 -2.05 -7.05 -9.90
CA MET A 455 -1.70 -8.24 -9.12
C MET A 455 -2.94 -8.91 -8.49
N ALA A 456 -3.94 -8.14 -8.08
CA ALA A 456 -5.19 -8.68 -7.53
C ALA A 456 -5.92 -9.54 -8.55
N VAL A 457 -5.97 -9.11 -9.82
CA VAL A 457 -6.57 -9.90 -10.91
C VAL A 457 -5.85 -11.23 -11.09
N PHE A 458 -4.52 -11.23 -11.05
CA PHE A 458 -3.72 -12.45 -11.12
C PHE A 458 -4.02 -13.40 -9.95
N CYS A 459 -4.06 -12.89 -8.72
CA CYS A 459 -4.41 -13.68 -7.55
C CYS A 459 -5.86 -14.19 -7.58
N HIS A 460 -6.80 -13.37 -8.06
CA HIS A 460 -8.19 -13.77 -8.27
C HIS A 460 -8.28 -14.95 -9.23
N CYS A 461 -7.61 -14.91 -10.39
CA CYS A 461 -7.62 -16.02 -11.33
C CYS A 461 -7.05 -17.30 -10.70
N ALA A 462 -5.98 -17.20 -9.91
CA ALA A 462 -5.42 -18.36 -9.20
C ALA A 462 -6.42 -18.98 -8.20
N VAL A 463 -7.09 -18.15 -7.40
CA VAL A 463 -8.12 -18.62 -6.45
C VAL A 463 -9.36 -19.13 -7.18
N ALA A 464 -9.80 -18.48 -8.26
CA ALA A 464 -10.93 -18.92 -9.07
C ALA A 464 -10.70 -20.28 -9.72
N VAL A 465 -9.48 -20.54 -10.23
CA VAL A 465 -9.09 -21.86 -10.74
C VAL A 465 -9.16 -22.91 -9.63
N TRP A 466 -8.67 -22.61 -8.42
CA TRP A 466 -8.74 -23.54 -7.29
C TRP A 466 -10.19 -23.87 -6.89
N VAL A 467 -11.05 -22.86 -6.84
CA VAL A 467 -12.44 -22.95 -6.35
C VAL A 467 -13.34 -23.64 -7.36
N TYR A 468 -13.33 -23.17 -8.61
CA TYR A 468 -14.12 -23.78 -9.68
C TYR A 468 -13.54 -25.12 -10.16
N GLY A 469 -12.29 -25.40 -9.82
CA GLY A 469 -11.65 -26.71 -9.97
C GLY A 469 -12.20 -27.77 -9.01
N SER A 470 -12.93 -27.37 -7.97
CA SER A 470 -13.53 -28.32 -7.02
C SER A 470 -14.90 -28.82 -7.52
N GLU A 471 -15.04 -30.14 -7.63
CA GLU A 471 -16.27 -30.80 -8.10
C GLU A 471 -17.47 -30.63 -7.13
N VAL A 472 -17.20 -30.23 -5.88
CA VAL A 472 -18.20 -30.15 -4.80
C VAL A 472 -19.08 -28.89 -4.88
N LEU A 473 -18.58 -27.81 -5.50
CA LEU A 473 -19.27 -26.52 -5.56
C LEU A 473 -20.23 -26.41 -6.75
N LEU A 474 -19.91 -27.05 -7.88
CA LEU A 474 -20.72 -27.01 -9.09
C LEU A 474 -21.20 -28.43 -9.42
N VAL A 475 -22.49 -28.67 -9.25
CA VAL A 475 -23.15 -29.87 -9.80
C VAL A 475 -23.00 -29.78 -11.31
N GLN A 476 -22.04 -30.50 -11.88
CA GLN A 476 -21.98 -30.67 -13.32
C GLN A 476 -22.90 -31.84 -13.68
N ASP A 477 -23.93 -31.57 -14.48
CA ASP A 477 -24.59 -32.62 -15.24
C ASP A 477 -23.51 -33.35 -16.03
N GLU A 478 -23.42 -34.68 -15.87
CA GLU A 478 -22.49 -35.60 -16.53
C GLU A 478 -22.70 -35.69 -18.07
N SER A 479 -23.09 -34.60 -18.72
CA SER A 479 -23.27 -34.54 -20.16
C SER A 479 -21.95 -34.27 -20.87
N LYS A 480 -21.19 -35.34 -21.10
CA LYS A 480 -20.37 -35.58 -22.30
C LYS A 480 -19.39 -34.47 -22.71
N PHE A 481 -18.36 -34.22 -21.92
CA PHE A 481 -17.09 -33.70 -22.44
C PHE A 481 -16.01 -34.76 -22.23
N GLU A 482 -15.31 -35.14 -23.30
CA GLU A 482 -14.31 -36.22 -23.30
C GLU A 482 -13.16 -35.90 -22.32
N ALA A 483 -13.29 -36.37 -21.07
CA ALA A 483 -12.30 -36.20 -20.01
C ALA A 483 -10.96 -36.93 -20.26
N GLY A 484 -10.87 -37.74 -21.33
CA GLY A 484 -9.68 -38.54 -21.66
C GLY A 484 -8.45 -37.70 -22.03
N ALA A 485 -8.62 -36.61 -22.78
CA ALA A 485 -7.48 -35.78 -23.17
C ALA A 485 -6.88 -35.03 -21.96
N ALA A 486 -7.72 -34.52 -21.06
CA ALA A 486 -7.26 -33.76 -19.88
C ALA A 486 -6.51 -34.66 -18.87
N THR A 487 -7.00 -35.88 -18.66
CA THR A 487 -6.35 -36.87 -17.78
C THR A 487 -5.02 -37.38 -18.33
N ASP A 488 -4.90 -37.55 -19.66
CA ASP A 488 -3.63 -37.91 -20.31
C ASP A 488 -2.56 -36.81 -20.18
N TYR A 489 -2.93 -35.53 -20.34
CA TYR A 489 -2.00 -34.42 -20.13
C TYR A 489 -1.60 -34.24 -18.66
N ALA A 490 -2.56 -34.37 -17.73
CA ALA A 490 -2.30 -34.27 -16.30
C ALA A 490 -1.36 -35.38 -15.80
N THR A 491 -1.54 -36.61 -16.28
CA THR A 491 -0.67 -37.75 -15.95
C THR A 491 0.74 -37.61 -16.55
N GLN A 492 0.86 -37.15 -17.80
CA GLN A 492 2.18 -36.83 -18.39
C GLN A 492 2.91 -35.73 -17.62
N LEU A 493 2.23 -34.64 -17.27
CA LEU A 493 2.87 -33.55 -16.53
C LEU A 493 3.19 -33.95 -15.09
N GLY A 494 2.32 -34.76 -14.47
CA GLY A 494 2.54 -35.35 -13.15
C GLY A 494 3.78 -36.23 -13.09
N SER A 495 4.09 -36.96 -14.17
CA SER A 495 5.31 -37.76 -14.26
C SER A 495 6.59 -36.90 -14.31
N LEU A 496 6.51 -35.65 -14.77
CA LEU A 496 7.63 -34.70 -14.90
C LEU A 496 7.82 -33.80 -13.67
N LEU A 497 6.72 -33.35 -13.05
CA LEU A 497 6.72 -32.33 -11.98
C LEU A 497 6.27 -32.87 -10.62
N GLY A 498 5.80 -34.12 -10.54
CA GLY A 498 5.32 -34.78 -9.32
C GLY A 498 3.79 -34.84 -9.20
N ALA A 499 3.30 -35.73 -8.34
CA ALA A 499 1.87 -36.01 -8.17
C ALA A 499 1.04 -34.79 -7.72
N GLU A 500 1.62 -33.88 -6.94
CA GLU A 500 0.96 -32.64 -6.52
C GLU A 500 0.70 -31.70 -7.70
N ALA A 501 1.65 -31.62 -8.65
CA ALA A 501 1.48 -30.82 -9.86
C ALA A 501 0.38 -31.40 -10.76
N ALA A 502 0.26 -32.73 -10.82
CA ALA A 502 -0.81 -33.41 -11.55
C ALA A 502 -2.20 -33.02 -11.03
N ALA A 503 -2.38 -33.03 -9.70
CA ALA A 503 -3.66 -32.69 -9.07
C ALA A 503 -4.05 -31.21 -9.31
N VAL A 504 -3.09 -30.30 -9.35
CA VAL A 504 -3.35 -28.88 -9.68
C VAL A 504 -3.76 -28.72 -11.14
N VAL A 505 -3.12 -29.46 -12.05
CA VAL A 505 -3.43 -29.43 -13.49
C VAL A 505 -4.82 -30.01 -13.76
N GLU A 506 -5.15 -31.12 -13.09
CA GLU A 506 -6.49 -31.73 -13.16
C GLU A 506 -7.57 -30.73 -12.71
N LYS A 507 -7.38 -30.06 -11.57
CA LYS A 507 -8.27 -28.97 -11.11
C LYS A 507 -8.35 -27.81 -12.12
N ALA A 508 -7.26 -27.47 -12.80
CA ALA A 508 -7.22 -26.36 -13.75
C ALA A 508 -7.89 -26.68 -15.10
N LEU A 509 -8.01 -27.95 -15.46
CA LEU A 509 -8.62 -28.42 -16.70
C LEU A 509 -10.11 -28.73 -16.57
N THR A 510 -10.70 -28.60 -15.37
CA THR A 510 -12.15 -28.77 -15.22
C THR A 510 -12.89 -27.70 -16.05
N PRO A 511 -14.02 -28.05 -16.72
CA PRO A 511 -14.69 -27.13 -17.65
C PRO A 511 -15.08 -25.78 -17.02
N ALA A 512 -15.38 -25.76 -15.73
CA ALA A 512 -15.71 -24.54 -14.99
C ALA A 512 -14.48 -23.66 -14.66
N ALA A 513 -13.30 -24.26 -14.50
CA ALA A 513 -12.05 -23.54 -14.22
C ALA A 513 -11.32 -23.10 -15.50
N THR A 514 -11.54 -23.77 -16.64
CA THR A 514 -10.81 -23.56 -17.89
C THR A 514 -10.73 -22.09 -18.34
N PRO A 515 -11.81 -21.27 -18.33
CA PRO A 515 -11.71 -19.87 -18.74
C PRO A 515 -10.74 -19.07 -17.87
N ASN A 516 -10.77 -19.29 -16.55
CA ASN A 516 -9.88 -18.60 -15.61
C ASN A 516 -8.44 -19.11 -15.73
N ALA A 517 -8.24 -20.40 -16.01
CA ALA A 517 -6.93 -20.99 -16.25
C ALA A 517 -6.28 -20.42 -17.52
N LEU A 518 -7.05 -20.24 -18.61
CA LEU A 518 -6.56 -19.61 -19.85
C LEU A 518 -6.14 -18.16 -19.63
N VAL A 519 -6.95 -17.38 -18.91
CA VAL A 519 -6.60 -16.00 -18.54
C VAL A 519 -5.36 -15.97 -17.67
N PHE A 520 -5.25 -16.86 -16.69
CA PHE A 520 -4.07 -16.97 -15.84
C PHE A 520 -2.79 -17.24 -16.66
N CYS A 521 -2.83 -18.23 -17.55
CA CYS A 521 -1.70 -18.56 -18.45
C CYS A 521 -1.33 -17.39 -19.37
N PHE A 522 -2.31 -16.67 -19.91
CA PHE A 522 -2.08 -15.46 -20.69
C PHE A 522 -1.37 -14.37 -19.87
N LEU A 523 -1.83 -14.14 -18.64
CA LEU A 523 -1.22 -13.15 -17.73
C LEU A 523 0.21 -13.53 -17.35
N VAL A 524 0.49 -14.81 -17.03
CA VAL A 524 1.86 -15.31 -16.77
C VAL A 524 2.75 -15.05 -17.98
N THR A 525 2.27 -15.41 -19.18
CA THR A 525 3.03 -15.25 -20.43
C THR A 525 3.34 -13.77 -20.69
N PHE A 526 2.33 -12.89 -20.56
CA PHE A 526 2.52 -11.45 -20.71
C PHE A 526 3.53 -10.88 -19.69
N TRP A 527 3.49 -11.35 -18.44
CA TRP A 527 4.41 -10.89 -17.40
C TRP A 527 5.84 -11.35 -17.66
N LEU A 528 6.03 -12.59 -18.12
CA LEU A 528 7.32 -13.12 -18.56
C LEU A 528 7.88 -12.31 -19.75
N LEU A 529 7.05 -12.00 -20.75
CA LEU A 529 7.46 -11.15 -21.87
C LEU A 529 7.86 -9.75 -21.41
N LYS A 530 7.13 -9.17 -20.46
CA LYS A 530 7.47 -7.87 -19.86
C LYS A 530 8.79 -7.92 -19.08
N LEU A 531 9.05 -9.03 -18.38
CA LEU A 531 10.32 -9.25 -17.69
C LEU A 531 11.48 -9.35 -18.70
N VAL A 532 11.31 -10.13 -19.77
CA VAL A 532 12.28 -10.27 -20.85
C VAL A 532 12.54 -8.91 -21.52
N TYR A 533 11.49 -8.15 -21.84
CA TYR A 533 11.60 -6.79 -22.39
C TYR A 533 12.39 -5.86 -21.45
N TRP A 534 12.14 -5.95 -20.14
CA TRP A 534 12.84 -5.13 -19.16
C TRP A 534 14.33 -5.50 -19.03
N VAL A 535 14.66 -6.80 -19.09
CA VAL A 535 16.06 -7.29 -19.02
C VAL A 535 16.85 -6.93 -20.28
N LEU A 536 16.28 -7.16 -21.47
CA LEU A 536 16.97 -6.97 -22.75
C LEU A 536 17.05 -5.50 -23.20
N GLY A 537 16.14 -4.64 -22.71
CA GLY A 537 16.11 -3.22 -23.01
C GLY A 537 15.57 -2.89 -24.41
N GLN A 538 15.22 -1.61 -24.59
CA GLN A 538 14.54 -1.12 -25.81
C GLN A 538 15.39 -1.30 -27.08
N SER A 539 16.72 -1.27 -26.97
CA SER A 539 17.63 -1.45 -28.12
C SER A 539 17.65 -2.88 -28.65
N ALA A 540 17.70 -3.89 -27.77
CA ALA A 540 17.65 -5.29 -28.19
C ALA A 540 16.27 -5.66 -28.74
N VAL A 541 15.20 -5.13 -28.13
CA VAL A 541 13.83 -5.35 -28.60
C VAL A 541 13.58 -4.63 -29.91
N ASN A 542 14.09 -3.41 -30.12
CA ASN A 542 14.00 -2.73 -31.41
C ASN A 542 14.79 -3.48 -32.49
N ASN A 543 15.93 -4.09 -32.16
CA ASN A 543 16.68 -4.94 -33.09
C ASN A 543 15.94 -6.26 -33.39
N LEU A 544 15.27 -6.86 -32.40
CA LEU A 544 14.40 -8.03 -32.57
C LEU A 544 13.14 -7.71 -33.38
N LEU A 545 12.49 -6.58 -33.10
CA LEU A 545 11.34 -6.08 -33.86
C LEU A 545 11.75 -5.60 -35.26
N ALA A 546 13.00 -5.16 -35.45
CA ALA A 546 13.55 -4.89 -36.78
C ALA A 546 13.70 -6.18 -37.61
N LEU A 547 14.02 -7.32 -36.98
CA LEU A 547 13.99 -8.63 -37.65
C LEU A 547 12.56 -9.06 -38.04
N PHE A 548 11.55 -8.59 -37.31
CA PHE A 548 10.12 -8.80 -37.61
C PHE A 548 9.44 -7.59 -38.28
N ALA A 549 10.20 -6.61 -38.79
CA ALA A 549 9.67 -5.36 -39.33
C ALA A 549 8.75 -5.55 -40.55
N TRP A 550 8.83 -6.70 -41.21
CA TRP A 550 7.95 -7.09 -42.30
C TRP A 550 6.52 -7.45 -41.85
N VAL A 551 6.27 -7.65 -40.54
CA VAL A 551 4.96 -8.09 -40.01
C VAL A 551 4.17 -6.96 -39.33
N LEU A 552 4.82 -5.85 -38.93
CA LEU A 552 4.17 -4.75 -38.20
C LEU A 552 4.44 -3.39 -38.89
N PRO A 553 3.48 -2.83 -39.65
CA PRO A 553 3.70 -1.67 -40.52
C PRO A 553 3.75 -0.31 -39.81
N CYS A 554 3.98 -0.25 -38.49
CA CYS A 554 4.04 1.04 -37.78
C CYS A 554 5.08 1.06 -36.65
N GLN A 555 6.34 1.29 -37.01
CA GLN A 555 7.41 1.52 -36.02
C GLN A 555 7.22 2.82 -35.20
N GLY A 556 6.44 3.78 -35.70
CA GLY A 556 6.15 5.05 -35.02
C GLY A 556 5.29 4.91 -33.75
N CYS A 557 4.46 3.87 -33.65
CA CYS A 557 3.56 3.67 -32.50
C CYS A 557 4.28 3.15 -31.24
N PHE A 558 5.46 2.51 -31.37
CA PHE A 558 6.19 1.90 -30.25
C PHE A 558 7.09 2.88 -29.48
N ARG A 559 7.15 4.15 -29.90
CA ARG A 559 7.96 5.19 -29.25
C ARG A 559 7.31 5.79 -28.00
N ARG A 560 6.10 5.36 -27.62
CA ARG A 560 5.41 5.85 -26.43
C ARG A 560 6.11 5.35 -25.16
N SER A 561 6.34 6.27 -24.22
CA SER A 561 6.84 5.98 -22.86
C SER A 561 6.10 4.79 -22.22
N ARG A 562 6.79 4.00 -21.41
CA ARG A 562 6.25 2.84 -20.65
C ARG A 562 5.01 3.20 -19.82
N ASN A 563 4.87 4.47 -19.46
CA ASN A 563 3.75 4.99 -18.69
C ASN A 563 2.86 5.92 -19.51
N ALA A 564 3.02 6.05 -20.83
CA ALA A 564 2.35 7.10 -21.61
C ALA A 564 0.82 7.13 -21.44
N VAL A 565 0.16 5.98 -21.29
CA VAL A 565 -1.29 5.92 -21.02
C VAL A 565 -1.62 6.45 -19.62
N PHE A 566 -0.79 6.12 -18.64
CA PHE A 566 -0.98 6.60 -17.27
C PHE A 566 -0.55 8.04 -17.10
N ASP A 567 0.53 8.47 -17.74
CA ASP A 567 0.96 9.87 -17.83
C ASP A 567 -0.18 10.65 -18.51
N GLU A 568 -0.69 10.19 -19.65
CA GLU A 568 -1.85 10.83 -20.28
C GLU A 568 -3.07 10.90 -19.35
N ALA A 569 -3.41 9.81 -18.66
CA ALA A 569 -4.59 9.76 -17.78
C ALA A 569 -4.44 10.58 -16.49
N PHE A 570 -3.23 10.67 -15.91
CA PHE A 570 -3.01 11.27 -14.60
C PHE A 570 -2.31 12.64 -14.65
N THR A 571 -1.42 12.92 -15.60
CA THR A 571 -0.84 14.26 -15.80
C THR A 571 -1.60 15.02 -16.88
N GLU A 572 -1.58 14.55 -18.12
CA GLU A 572 -1.91 15.41 -19.27
C GLU A 572 -3.40 15.71 -19.41
N ALA A 573 -4.27 14.71 -19.28
CA ALA A 573 -5.71 14.89 -19.42
C ALA A 573 -6.32 15.73 -18.27
N PRO A 574 -5.99 15.48 -16.98
CA PRO A 574 -6.42 16.35 -15.90
C PRO A 574 -5.88 17.77 -16.05
N MET A 575 -4.62 17.93 -16.47
CA MET A 575 -4.02 19.25 -16.70
C MET A 575 -4.73 20.00 -17.84
N ARG A 576 -5.01 19.34 -18.96
CA ARG A 576 -5.82 19.90 -20.06
C ARG A 576 -7.20 20.34 -19.59
N GLU A 577 -7.87 19.54 -18.77
CA GLU A 577 -9.20 19.88 -18.24
C GLU A 577 -9.13 21.04 -17.23
N MET A 578 -8.09 21.10 -16.39
CA MET A 578 -7.87 22.23 -15.48
C MET A 578 -7.60 23.53 -16.26
N ILE A 579 -6.74 23.49 -17.29
CA ILE A 579 -6.50 24.60 -18.21
C ILE A 579 -7.81 25.05 -18.86
N ARG A 580 -8.59 24.11 -19.41
CA ARG A 580 -9.90 24.39 -20.01
C ARG A 580 -10.84 25.08 -19.04
N ARG A 581 -10.85 24.67 -17.77
CA ARG A 581 -11.71 25.26 -16.72
C ARG A 581 -11.14 26.53 -16.10
N ARG A 582 -9.99 27.03 -16.58
CA ARG A 582 -9.25 28.15 -15.96
C ARG A 582 -9.01 27.94 -14.46
N ILE A 583 -8.83 26.68 -14.07
CA ILE A 583 -8.39 26.32 -12.74
C ILE A 583 -6.87 26.39 -12.78
N ASN A 584 -6.26 27.05 -11.78
CA ASN A 584 -4.82 27.09 -11.64
C ASN A 584 -4.26 25.66 -11.63
N HIS A 585 -3.69 25.29 -12.78
CA HIS A 585 -3.22 23.95 -13.11
C HIS A 585 -1.72 23.80 -12.80
N SER A 586 -1.06 24.93 -12.57
CA SER A 586 0.31 25.03 -12.14
C SER A 586 0.40 25.95 -10.92
N TYR A 587 1.35 25.62 -10.06
CA TYR A 587 1.65 26.38 -8.85
C TYR A 587 2.76 27.41 -9.05
N ASN A 588 3.24 27.54 -10.28
CA ASN A 588 3.99 28.70 -10.67
C ASN A 588 3.04 29.89 -10.64
N VAL A 589 3.43 30.93 -9.92
CA VAL A 589 2.69 32.21 -9.91
C VAL A 589 2.48 32.73 -11.34
N TRP A 590 3.42 32.38 -12.24
CA TRP A 590 3.42 32.64 -13.69
C TRP A 590 2.19 32.06 -14.44
N ASP A 591 1.62 30.97 -13.95
CA ASP A 591 0.56 30.22 -14.62
C ASP A 591 -0.83 30.50 -14.01
N ALA A 592 -0.92 31.47 -13.10
CA ALA A 592 -2.17 31.93 -12.52
C ALA A 592 -2.77 33.05 -13.38
N ASP A 593 -4.04 32.91 -13.75
CA ASP A 593 -4.77 33.95 -14.50
C ASP A 593 -4.75 35.27 -13.72
N GLY A 594 -4.07 36.29 -14.26
CA GLY A 594 -3.95 37.65 -13.68
C GLY A 594 -2.56 38.06 -13.18
N PHE A 595 -1.55 37.19 -13.28
CA PHE A 595 -0.15 37.54 -12.97
C PHE A 595 0.63 37.92 -14.26
N GLU A 596 0.42 39.14 -14.76
CA GLU A 596 1.32 39.75 -15.74
C GLU A 596 2.47 40.45 -15.00
N PHE A 597 3.71 40.16 -15.40
CA PHE A 597 4.83 41.01 -14.99
C PHE A 597 4.64 42.37 -15.65
N LEU A 598 4.71 43.45 -14.85
CA LEU A 598 5.30 44.68 -15.36
C LEU A 598 6.75 44.33 -15.66
N THR A 599 7.03 43.85 -16.86
CA THR A 599 8.41 43.85 -17.37
C THR A 599 8.88 45.28 -17.25
N PRO A 600 9.99 45.57 -16.54
CA PRO A 600 10.61 46.87 -16.70
C PRO A 600 10.93 46.99 -18.18
N ASP A 601 10.33 47.96 -18.85
CA ASP A 601 10.59 48.24 -20.25
C ASP A 601 12.11 48.24 -20.45
N ALA A 602 12.56 47.30 -21.29
CA ALA A 602 13.91 47.31 -21.83
C ALA A 602 14.00 48.54 -22.75
N GLY A 603 14.19 49.72 -22.15
CA GLY A 603 14.09 51.00 -22.83
C GLY A 603 14.34 52.25 -21.98
N ALA A 604 14.70 52.14 -20.70
CA ALA A 604 15.22 53.28 -19.95
C ALA A 604 16.75 53.24 -19.99
N GLY A 605 17.31 54.07 -20.87
CA GLY A 605 18.74 54.23 -21.07
C GLY A 605 19.47 54.63 -19.78
N THR A 606 20.75 54.29 -19.79
CA THR A 606 21.82 54.93 -19.03
C THR A 606 21.61 56.43 -18.83
N GLU A 607 21.46 56.85 -17.58
CA GLU A 607 22.12 58.01 -16.97
C GLU A 607 22.40 57.71 -15.49
#